data_AF-A0A7C5XHJ6-F1
#
_entry.id   AF-A0A7C5XHJ6-F1
#
_cell.length_a   1.000
_cell.length_b   1.000
_cell.length_c   1.000
_cell.angle_alpha   90.00
_cell.angle_beta   90.00
_cell.angle_gamma   90.00
#
_symmetry.space_group_name_H-M   'P 1'
#
loop_
_entity.id
_entity.type
_entity.pdbx_description
1 polymer ?
#
loop_
_entity_poly.entity_id
_entity_poly.type
_entity_poly.pdbx_seq_one_letter_code
_entity_poly.pdbx_strand_id
1 'polypeptide(L)'
;MSEQQTNTSALPRTIPNTTTQEVAGLRVVIAVGKKKTAIAKAVIRPGIGRVRVNGIPIEVWPIEMARMRMMEPLLLAGKSLVSKVDVDVTVRGGGFMGQATAVRMAIARGLVEYFQNTELLRLYMTYDPSMIKGDPRRTEPKKPGLKHARSKRQKAYR
;
A
#
# COMPACT_ATOMS: atom_id res chain seq x y z
N MET A 1 28.81 34.36 -11.12
CA MET A 1 29.16 33.12 -10.39
C MET A 1 28.00 32.84 -9.45
N SER A 2 27.02 32.04 -9.90
CA SER A 2 25.80 31.77 -9.13
C SER A 2 25.99 30.50 -8.30
N GLU A 3 26.12 30.66 -6.99
CA GLU A 3 26.02 29.56 -6.04
C GLU A 3 24.61 28.99 -6.10
N GLN A 4 24.48 27.78 -6.67
CA GLN A 4 23.25 27.01 -6.55
C GLN A 4 23.17 26.47 -5.14
N GLN A 5 22.28 27.04 -4.35
CA GLN A 5 21.89 26.54 -3.04
C GLN A 5 21.43 25.08 -3.18
N THR A 6 22.15 24.17 -2.55
CA THR A 6 21.71 22.79 -2.37
C THR A 6 20.54 22.81 -1.40
N ASN A 7 19.33 22.62 -1.92
CA ASN A 7 18.14 22.35 -1.12
C ASN A 7 18.38 21.05 -0.33
N THR A 8 18.98 21.17 0.85
CA THR A 8 19.04 20.10 1.85
C THR A 8 17.65 20.02 2.45
N SER A 9 16.73 19.36 1.75
CA SER A 9 15.37 19.16 2.24
C SER A 9 15.44 18.26 3.46
N ALA A 10 14.99 18.77 4.62
CA ALA A 10 14.79 18.00 5.83
C ALA A 10 14.15 16.65 5.49
N LEU A 11 14.75 15.56 5.96
CA LEU A 11 14.28 14.19 5.70
C LEU A 11 12.77 14.13 5.93
N PRO A 12 11.97 13.65 4.96
CA PRO A 12 10.54 13.55 5.16
C PRO A 12 10.29 12.66 6.39
N ARG A 13 9.40 13.10 7.27
CA ARG A 13 8.93 12.29 8.41
C ARG A 13 8.64 10.88 7.90
N THR A 14 9.27 9.86 8.51
CA THR A 14 9.09 8.44 8.13
C THR A 14 7.61 8.13 7.94
N ILE A 15 7.29 7.47 6.82
CA ILE A 15 5.90 7.15 6.50
C ILE A 15 5.37 6.14 7.52
N PRO A 16 4.10 6.27 7.97
CA PRO A 16 3.54 5.36 8.97
C PRO A 16 3.53 3.91 8.48
N ASN A 17 3.95 3.00 9.37
CA ASN A 17 4.02 1.55 9.18
C ASN A 17 5.07 1.08 8.14
N THR A 18 6.19 1.79 8.07
CA THR A 18 7.34 1.37 7.27
C THR A 18 8.57 1.18 8.18
N THR A 19 9.40 0.20 7.83
CA THR A 19 10.65 -0.11 8.52
C THR A 19 11.76 -0.23 7.49
N THR A 20 12.78 0.60 7.61
CA THR A 20 13.99 0.51 6.79
C THR A 20 15.02 -0.32 7.54
N GLN A 21 15.59 -1.31 6.86
CA GLN A 21 16.61 -2.19 7.39
C GLN A 21 17.79 -2.21 6.42
N GLU A 22 19.00 -2.26 6.95
CA GLU A 22 20.19 -2.55 6.16
C GLU A 22 20.55 -4.02 6.37
N VAL A 23 20.48 -4.82 5.32
CA VAL A 23 20.80 -6.25 5.36
C VAL A 23 21.91 -6.49 4.36
N ALA A 24 23.08 -6.93 4.84
CA ALA A 24 24.26 -7.19 4.02
C ALA A 24 24.67 -6.00 3.12
N GLY A 25 24.55 -4.77 3.63
CA GLY A 25 24.88 -3.53 2.89
C GLY A 25 23.84 -3.10 1.86
N LEU A 26 22.72 -3.83 1.74
CA LEU A 26 21.60 -3.48 0.87
C LEU A 26 20.50 -2.81 1.68
N ARG A 27 20.00 -1.69 1.18
CA ARG A 27 18.84 -1.01 1.74
C ARG A 27 17.58 -1.82 1.42
N VAL A 28 16.94 -2.34 2.46
CA VAL A 28 15.68 -3.09 2.36
C VAL A 28 14.60 -2.32 3.10
N VAL A 29 13.47 -2.11 2.43
CA VAL A 29 12.32 -1.41 3.02
C VAL A 29 11.15 -2.37 3.17
N ILE A 30 10.63 -2.46 4.39
CA ILE A 30 9.45 -3.26 4.72
C ILE A 30 8.30 -2.30 4.96
N ALA A 31 7.27 -2.38 4.13
CA ALA A 31 6.07 -1.56 4.26
C ALA A 31 4.84 -2.43 4.52
N VAL A 32 3.92 -1.92 5.35
CA VAL A 32 2.67 -2.61 5.66
C VAL A 32 1.46 -1.81 5.17
N GLY A 33 0.60 -2.49 4.41
CA GLY A 33 -0.72 -2.02 3.99
C GLY A 33 -1.82 -2.81 4.68
N LYS A 34 -2.86 -2.13 5.16
CA LYS A 34 -4.00 -2.77 5.83
C LYS A 34 -5.31 -2.20 5.30
N LYS A 35 -6.25 -3.07 4.93
CA LYS A 35 -7.62 -2.69 4.54
C LYS A 35 -8.61 -3.70 5.13
N LYS A 36 -9.52 -3.24 5.98
CA LYS A 36 -10.41 -4.13 6.77
C LYS A 36 -9.57 -5.21 7.48
N THR A 37 -9.80 -6.48 7.20
CA THR A 37 -9.03 -7.59 7.78
C THR A 37 -7.86 -8.03 6.90
N ALA A 38 -7.71 -7.48 5.70
CA ALA A 38 -6.59 -7.79 4.81
C ALA A 38 -5.32 -7.06 5.25
N ILE A 39 -4.22 -7.80 5.33
CA ILE A 39 -2.88 -7.31 5.68
C ILE A 39 -1.93 -7.70 4.56
N ALA A 40 -1.25 -6.72 4.00
CA ALA A 40 -0.18 -6.90 3.02
C ALA A 40 1.14 -6.39 3.60
N LYS A 41 2.19 -7.20 3.48
CA LYS A 41 3.57 -6.85 3.83
C LYS A 41 4.38 -6.84 2.54
N ALA A 42 4.86 -5.68 2.13
CA ALA A 42 5.74 -5.52 0.98
C ALA A 42 7.19 -5.45 1.48
N VAL A 43 8.07 -6.22 0.84
CA VAL A 43 9.51 -6.14 1.00
C VAL A 43 10.08 -5.60 -0.30
N ILE A 44 10.73 -4.44 -0.21
CA ILE A 44 11.33 -3.75 -1.35
C ILE A 44 12.84 -3.82 -1.18
N ARG A 45 13.49 -4.29 -2.24
CA ARG A 45 14.95 -4.47 -2.32
C ARG A 45 15.45 -3.93 -3.66
N PRO A 46 16.72 -3.53 -3.77
CA PRO A 46 17.31 -3.21 -5.06
C PRO A 46 17.20 -4.41 -6.02
N GLY A 47 16.87 -4.16 -7.29
CA GLY A 47 16.55 -5.22 -8.24
C GLY A 47 16.29 -4.72 -9.66
N ILE A 48 15.62 -5.55 -10.46
CA ILE A 48 15.42 -5.38 -11.91
C ILE A 48 13.98 -4.94 -12.23
N GLY A 49 13.11 -4.79 -11.22
CA GLY A 49 11.70 -4.42 -11.43
C GLY A 49 10.72 -5.57 -11.30
N ARG A 50 11.09 -6.67 -10.63
CA ARG A 50 10.20 -7.82 -10.47
C ARG A 50 9.19 -7.53 -9.37
N VAL A 51 7.90 -7.59 -9.70
CA VAL A 51 6.81 -7.42 -8.72
C VAL A 51 6.04 -8.72 -8.56
N ARG A 52 6.01 -9.25 -7.35
CA ARG A 52 5.34 -10.51 -7.00
C ARG A 52 4.41 -10.34 -5.82
N VAL A 53 3.26 -11.01 -5.87
CA VAL A 53 2.27 -11.10 -4.80
C VAL A 53 2.08 -12.57 -4.47
N ASN A 54 2.41 -12.97 -3.23
CA ASN A 54 2.39 -14.36 -2.77
C ASN A 54 3.17 -15.32 -3.69
N GLY A 55 4.31 -14.88 -4.23
CA GLY A 55 5.14 -15.64 -5.17
C GLY A 55 4.67 -15.63 -6.62
N ILE A 56 3.50 -15.07 -6.91
CA ILE A 56 2.92 -14.98 -8.26
C ILE A 56 3.22 -13.59 -8.86
N PRO A 57 3.70 -13.49 -10.10
CA PRO A 57 3.84 -12.20 -10.79
C PRO A 57 2.52 -11.45 -10.90
N ILE A 58 2.55 -10.12 -10.78
CA ILE A 58 1.34 -9.30 -10.76
C ILE A 58 0.56 -9.36 -12.09
N GLU A 59 1.23 -9.58 -13.22
CA GLU A 59 0.58 -9.66 -14.54
C GLU A 59 -0.35 -10.86 -14.66
N VAL A 60 0.02 -11.97 -14.01
CA VAL A 60 -0.65 -13.27 -14.09
C VAL A 60 -1.78 -13.40 -13.05
N TRP A 61 -2.05 -12.36 -12.26
CA TRP A 61 -3.08 -12.42 -11.23
C TRP A 61 -4.47 -12.69 -11.84
N PRO A 62 -5.25 -13.65 -11.33
CA PRO A 62 -6.43 -14.17 -12.02
C PRO A 62 -7.58 -13.16 -12.15
N ILE A 63 -7.70 -12.23 -11.21
CA ILE A 63 -8.76 -11.22 -11.21
C ILE A 63 -8.22 -9.92 -11.78
N GLU A 64 -8.68 -9.55 -12.97
CA GLU A 64 -8.23 -8.37 -13.70
C GLU A 64 -8.45 -7.06 -12.93
N MET A 65 -9.63 -6.86 -12.34
CA MET A 65 -9.90 -5.66 -11.54
C MET A 65 -8.95 -5.53 -10.33
N ALA A 66 -8.59 -6.64 -9.70
CA ALA A 66 -7.64 -6.66 -8.60
C ALA A 66 -6.22 -6.32 -9.10
N ARG A 67 -5.83 -6.90 -10.24
CA ARG A 67 -4.55 -6.63 -10.91
C ARG A 67 -4.37 -5.15 -11.21
N MET A 68 -5.34 -4.53 -11.89
CA MET A 68 -5.30 -3.10 -12.21
C MET A 68 -5.08 -2.25 -10.95
N ARG A 69 -5.85 -2.55 -9.89
CA ARG A 69 -5.77 -1.82 -8.62
C ARG A 69 -4.42 -1.97 -7.91
N MET A 70 -3.76 -3.12 -8.05
CA MET A 70 -2.42 -3.36 -7.49
C MET A 70 -1.31 -2.69 -8.33
N MET A 71 -1.51 -2.54 -9.64
CA MET A 71 -0.55 -1.94 -10.56
C MET A 71 -0.53 -0.40 -10.54
N GLU A 72 -1.62 0.24 -10.13
CA GLU A 72 -1.72 1.71 -10.03
C GLU A 72 -0.50 2.42 -9.43
N PRO A 73 0.03 2.05 -8.24
CA PRO A 73 1.19 2.73 -7.66
C PRO A 73 2.47 2.59 -8.51
N LEU A 74 2.62 1.48 -9.22
CA LEU A 74 3.76 1.24 -10.12
C LEU A 74 3.64 2.09 -11.38
N LEU A 75 2.43 2.21 -11.92
CA LEU A 75 2.16 3.04 -13.09
C LEU A 75 2.42 4.51 -12.79
N LEU A 76 1.96 5.00 -11.63
CA LEU A 76 2.15 6.38 -11.18
C LEU A 76 3.61 6.70 -10.85
N ALA A 77 4.38 5.75 -10.29
CA ALA A 77 5.81 5.96 -10.05
C ALA A 77 6.65 6.09 -11.33
N GLY A 78 6.13 5.56 -12.44
CA GLY A 78 6.84 5.52 -13.72
C GLY A 78 7.88 4.39 -13.79
N LYS A 79 8.15 3.94 -15.02
CA LYS A 79 9.04 2.79 -15.29
C LYS A 79 10.46 3.00 -14.77
N SER A 80 10.97 4.23 -14.81
CA SER A 80 12.34 4.55 -14.40
C SER A 80 12.66 4.25 -12.93
N LEU A 81 11.66 4.36 -12.04
CA LEU A 81 11.80 4.01 -10.63
C LEU A 81 11.55 2.52 -10.40
N VAL A 82 10.52 1.97 -11.04
CA VAL A 82 10.13 0.56 -10.87
C VAL A 82 11.25 -0.38 -11.31
N SER A 83 11.94 -0.11 -12.42
CA SER A 83 13.02 -0.96 -12.91
C SER A 83 14.25 -1.08 -11.99
N LYS A 84 14.34 -0.27 -10.93
CA LYS A 84 15.47 -0.27 -9.98
C LYS A 84 15.23 -1.13 -8.74
N VAL A 85 14.00 -1.61 -8.54
CA VAL A 85 13.59 -2.28 -7.31
C VAL A 85 12.80 -3.55 -7.59
N ASP A 86 13.07 -4.59 -6.83
CA ASP A 86 12.20 -5.76 -6.76
C ASP A 86 11.26 -5.62 -5.56
N VAL A 87 10.00 -6.00 -5.75
CA VAL A 87 8.94 -5.90 -4.75
C VAL A 87 8.30 -7.26 -4.55
N ASP A 88 8.50 -7.84 -3.37
CA ASP A 88 7.88 -9.09 -2.96
C ASP A 88 6.82 -8.80 -1.90
N VAL A 89 5.55 -9.09 -2.20
CA VAL A 89 4.41 -8.80 -1.32
C VAL A 89 3.80 -10.09 -0.79
N THR A 90 3.70 -10.21 0.54
CA THR A 90 2.96 -11.29 1.20
C THR A 90 1.64 -10.76 1.72
N VAL A 91 0.53 -11.42 1.39
CA VAL A 91 -0.83 -10.97 1.72
C VAL A 91 -1.59 -12.07 2.45
N ARG A 92 -2.30 -11.70 3.51
CA ARG A 92 -3.16 -12.60 4.28
C ARG A 92 -4.43 -11.90 4.78
N GLY A 93 -5.49 -12.70 4.98
CA GLY A 93 -6.78 -12.24 5.51
C GLY A 93 -7.61 -11.42 4.52
N GLY A 94 -8.85 -11.09 4.92
CA GLY A 94 -9.79 -10.35 4.08
C GLY A 94 -10.27 -11.12 2.85
N GLY A 95 -10.68 -10.40 1.82
CA GLY A 95 -11.07 -10.96 0.51
C GLY A 95 -10.36 -10.24 -0.63
N PHE A 96 -10.53 -10.74 -1.86
CA PHE A 96 -9.74 -10.35 -3.04
C PHE A 96 -9.56 -8.83 -3.24
N MET A 97 -10.66 -8.06 -3.21
CA MET A 97 -10.58 -6.59 -3.42
C MET A 97 -9.95 -5.85 -2.23
N GLY A 98 -10.18 -6.35 -1.01
CA GLY A 98 -9.55 -5.82 0.20
C GLY A 98 -8.04 -6.07 0.21
N GLN A 99 -7.64 -7.26 -0.22
CA GLN A 99 -6.25 -7.65 -0.42
C GLN A 99 -5.57 -6.78 -1.49
N ALA A 100 -6.20 -6.61 -2.66
CA ALA A 100 -5.66 -5.74 -3.72
C ALA A 100 -5.42 -4.31 -3.24
N THR A 101 -6.36 -3.74 -2.47
CA THR A 101 -6.19 -2.39 -1.91
C THR A 101 -5.10 -2.35 -0.84
N ALA A 102 -4.95 -3.40 -0.03
CA ALA A 102 -3.86 -3.49 0.95
C ALA A 102 -2.49 -3.58 0.27
N VAL A 103 -2.37 -4.38 -0.81
CA VAL A 103 -1.15 -4.48 -1.65
C VAL A 103 -0.81 -3.13 -2.25
N ARG A 104 -1.80 -2.47 -2.87
CA ARG A 104 -1.68 -1.12 -3.43
C ARG A 104 -1.07 -0.14 -2.43
N MET A 105 -1.57 -0.14 -1.19
CA MET A 105 -1.04 0.71 -0.12
C MET A 105 0.40 0.33 0.29
N ALA A 106 0.69 -0.96 0.42
CA ALA A 106 2.00 -1.45 0.84
C ALA A 106 3.09 -1.07 -0.19
N ILE A 107 2.80 -1.26 -1.48
CA ILE A 107 3.71 -0.89 -2.57
C ILE A 107 3.99 0.62 -2.55
N ALA A 108 2.95 1.44 -2.53
CA ALA A 108 3.11 2.90 -2.55
C ALA A 108 3.93 3.43 -1.38
N ARG A 109 3.61 3.01 -0.15
CA ARG A 109 4.34 3.43 1.06
C ARG A 109 5.80 2.99 1.00
N GLY A 110 6.04 1.75 0.55
CA GLY A 110 7.39 1.23 0.42
C GLY A 110 8.20 1.99 -0.63
N LEU A 111 7.62 2.31 -1.79
CA LEU A 111 8.32 3.04 -2.86
C LEU A 111 8.71 4.45 -2.39
N VAL A 112 7.80 5.18 -1.72
CA VAL A 112 8.13 6.50 -1.21
C VAL A 112 9.22 6.43 -0.15
N GLU A 113 9.17 5.48 0.78
CA GLU A 113 10.19 5.34 1.82
C GLU A 113 11.54 4.87 1.26
N TYR A 114 11.53 4.03 0.22
CA TYR A 114 12.75 3.56 -0.44
C TYR A 114 13.47 4.68 -1.17
N PHE A 115 12.75 5.46 -1.99
CA PHE A 115 13.33 6.54 -2.77
C PHE A 115 13.44 7.87 -2.01
N GLN A 116 12.79 8.02 -0.85
CA GLN A 116 12.70 9.26 -0.07
C GLN A 116 12.31 10.48 -0.91
N ASN A 117 11.47 10.26 -1.93
CA ASN A 117 11.11 11.27 -2.90
C ASN A 117 9.78 11.97 -2.51
N THR A 118 9.88 13.25 -2.16
CA THR A 118 8.73 14.08 -1.79
C THR A 118 7.74 14.29 -2.93
N GLU A 119 8.20 14.33 -4.18
CA GLU A 119 7.32 14.50 -5.34
C GLU A 119 6.46 13.26 -5.57
N LEU A 120 7.02 12.07 -5.35
CA LEU A 120 6.26 10.81 -5.41
C LEU A 120 5.19 10.76 -4.32
N LEU A 121 5.52 11.22 -3.12
CA LEU A 121 4.55 11.34 -2.02
C LEU A 121 3.39 12.28 -2.39
N ARG A 122 3.70 13.46 -2.94
CA ARG A 122 2.70 14.44 -3.38
C ARG A 122 1.81 13.86 -4.48
N LEU A 123 2.40 13.21 -5.49
CA LEU A 123 1.67 12.56 -6.57
C LEU A 123 0.65 11.54 -6.04
N TYR A 124 1.09 10.65 -5.14
CA TYR A 124 0.19 9.66 -4.54
C TYR A 124 -0.90 10.29 -3.68
N MET A 125 -0.58 11.34 -2.93
CA MET A 125 -1.58 12.06 -2.12
C MET A 125 -2.62 12.77 -2.98
N THR A 126 -2.21 13.38 -4.09
CA THR A 126 -3.13 14.08 -5.02
C THR A 126 -4.02 13.10 -5.76
N TYR A 127 -3.48 11.95 -6.19
CA TYR A 127 -4.25 10.92 -6.89
C TYR A 127 -5.25 10.21 -5.97
N ASP A 128 -4.76 9.64 -4.87
CA ASP A 128 -5.59 8.95 -3.88
C ASP A 128 -4.95 9.00 -2.49
N PRO A 129 -5.43 9.89 -1.59
CA PRO A 129 -4.91 10.00 -0.23
C PRO A 129 -4.97 8.69 0.56
N SER A 130 -5.89 7.79 0.24
CA SER A 130 -6.06 6.51 0.94
C SER A 130 -4.89 5.55 0.72
N MET A 131 -4.12 5.75 -0.35
CA MET A 131 -2.92 4.97 -0.65
C MET A 131 -1.85 5.15 0.44
N ILE A 132 -1.68 6.39 0.91
CA ILE A 132 -0.72 6.73 1.96
C ILE A 132 -1.37 6.74 3.34
N LYS A 133 -2.49 7.44 3.53
CA LYS A 133 -3.14 7.60 4.85
C LYS A 133 -3.83 6.31 5.32
N GLY A 134 -4.32 5.50 4.38
CA GLY A 134 -5.14 4.32 4.68
C GLY A 134 -6.59 4.65 5.01
N ASP A 135 -7.38 3.58 5.21
CA ASP A 135 -8.80 3.68 5.55
C ASP A 135 -9.09 2.95 6.87
N PRO A 136 -9.48 3.68 7.93
CA PRO A 136 -9.69 3.10 9.26
C PRO A 136 -10.99 2.28 9.37
N ARG A 137 -11.91 2.34 8.40
CA ARG A 137 -13.24 1.72 8.53
C ARG A 137 -13.18 0.22 8.83
N ARG A 138 -14.02 -0.23 9.77
CA ARG A 138 -14.24 -1.64 10.15
C ARG A 138 -15.73 -1.92 10.29
N THR A 139 -16.11 -3.18 10.18
CA THR A 139 -17.50 -3.59 10.35
C THR A 139 -17.91 -3.42 11.80
N GLU A 140 -19.01 -2.73 12.04
CA GLU A 140 -19.59 -2.60 13.37
C GLU A 140 -20.06 -3.97 13.89
N PRO A 141 -19.83 -4.29 15.17
CA PRO A 141 -20.32 -5.54 15.75
C PRO A 141 -21.85 -5.57 15.80
N LYS A 142 -22.41 -6.78 15.77
CA LYS A 142 -23.85 -7.00 15.94
C LYS A 142 -24.26 -6.72 17.39
N LYS A 143 -25.27 -5.88 17.59
CA LYS A 143 -25.87 -5.64 18.92
C LYS A 143 -26.98 -6.67 19.21
N PRO A 144 -27.22 -7.03 20.49
CA PRO A 144 -28.28 -7.96 20.85
C PRO A 144 -29.66 -7.45 20.40
N GLY A 145 -30.57 -8.36 20.03
CA GLY A 145 -31.91 -8.03 19.56
C GLY A 145 -32.01 -7.44 18.14
N LEU A 146 -30.88 -7.20 17.46
CA LEU A 146 -30.84 -6.74 16.07
C LEU A 146 -30.54 -7.90 15.11
N LYS A 147 -30.99 -7.76 13.84
CA LYS A 147 -30.66 -8.72 12.77
C LYS A 147 -29.19 -8.56 12.33
N HIS A 148 -28.73 -7.31 12.21
CA HIS A 148 -27.35 -6.92 11.88
C HIS A 148 -26.85 -5.82 12.84
N ALA A 149 -25.77 -5.10 12.52
CA ALA A 149 -25.24 -4.02 13.36
C ALA A 149 -26.27 -2.95 13.74
N ARG A 150 -27.15 -2.56 12.80
CA ARG A 150 -28.18 -1.52 12.99
C ARG A 150 -29.61 -1.93 12.61
N SER A 151 -29.75 -2.98 11.79
CA SER A 151 -31.06 -3.43 11.27
C SER A 151 -31.90 -4.06 12.39
N LYS A 152 -33.04 -3.42 12.69
CA LYS A 152 -34.04 -3.90 13.66
C LYS A 152 -34.96 -4.93 13.00
N ARG A 153 -35.47 -5.88 13.80
CA ARG A 153 -36.59 -6.72 13.37
C ARG A 153 -37.84 -5.86 13.18
N GLN A 154 -38.68 -6.18 12.20
CA GLN A 154 -39.99 -5.54 12.04
C GLN A 154 -40.81 -5.77 13.32
N LYS A 155 -41.36 -4.69 13.89
CA LYS A 155 -42.24 -4.76 15.05
C LYS A 155 -43.63 -5.17 14.59
N ALA A 156 -44.24 -6.14 15.27
CA ALA A 156 -45.66 -6.44 15.15
C ALA A 156 -46.35 -5.89 16.40
N TYR A 157 -47.46 -5.17 16.21
CA TYR A 157 -48.32 -4.69 17.29
C TYR A 157 -49.53 -5.62 17.45
N ARG A 158 -50.08 -5.70 18.65
CA ARG A 158 -51.34 -6.40 18.95
C ARG A 158 -52.45 -5.37 19.09
#